data_AF-A0A199AWZ6-F1
#
_entry.id   AF-A0A199AWZ6-F1
#
_cell.length_a   1.000
_cell.length_b   1.000
_cell.length_c   1.000
_cell.angle_alpha   90.00
_cell.angle_beta   90.00
_cell.angle_gamma   90.00
#
_symmetry.space_group_name_H-M   'P 1'
#
loop_
_entity.id
_entity.type
_entity.pdbx_description
1 polymer ?
#
loop_
_entity_poly.entity_id
_entity_poly.type
_entity_poly.pdbx_seq_one_letter_code
_entity_poly.pdbx_strand_id
1 'polypeptide(L)'
;MSDDHELDYSGEGTLVCRGKEIAVEVKIKGYFQPLNGFYTWYGRIDKNDALDALLAGRRTVAVFITPEGRAECLVGDPDFWDRYRISGTSRPPYHIPTTLEEVEAIAESEHHS
;
A
#
# COMPACT_ATOMS: atom_id res chain seq x y z
N MET A 1 6.81 -8.64 -18.84
CA MET A 1 5.63 -9.35 -18.31
C MET A 1 5.49 -8.83 -16.90
N SER A 2 4.73 -7.76 -16.73
CA SER A 2 4.80 -6.93 -15.53
C SER A 2 3.81 -7.48 -14.51
N ASP A 3 4.28 -7.85 -13.32
CA ASP A 3 3.50 -8.25 -12.15
C ASP A 3 2.57 -7.12 -11.62
N ASP A 4 2.45 -6.00 -12.34
CA ASP A 4 1.68 -4.82 -11.93
C ASP A 4 0.15 -5.04 -12.05
N HIS A 5 -0.32 -5.99 -12.88
CA HIS A 5 -1.76 -6.28 -13.01
C HIS A 5 -2.39 -6.96 -11.78
N GLU A 6 -1.58 -7.38 -10.81
CA GLU A 6 -2.10 -7.94 -9.55
C GLU A 6 -2.15 -6.92 -8.40
N LEU A 7 -1.78 -5.67 -8.65
CA LEU A 7 -1.71 -4.62 -7.63
C LEU A 7 -3.00 -3.80 -7.63
N ASP A 8 -3.60 -3.66 -6.45
CA ASP A 8 -4.76 -2.78 -6.28
C ASP A 8 -4.34 -1.30 -6.19
N TYR A 9 -3.06 -1.04 -5.87
CA TYR A 9 -2.50 0.30 -5.83
C TYR A 9 -0.99 0.28 -6.11
N SER A 10 -0.53 1.10 -7.05
CA SER A 10 0.88 1.37 -7.31
C SER A 10 1.07 2.88 -7.51
N GLY A 11 1.84 3.52 -6.65
CA GLY A 11 2.12 4.95 -6.79
C GLY A 11 2.69 5.62 -5.55
N GLU A 12 2.75 6.96 -5.63
CA GLU A 12 3.28 7.83 -4.60
C GLU A 12 2.31 8.03 -3.43
N GLY A 13 2.86 8.05 -2.22
CA GLY A 13 2.14 8.49 -1.02
C GLY A 13 3.07 9.07 0.04
N THR A 14 2.50 9.47 1.16
CA THR A 14 3.23 9.99 2.32
C THR A 14 3.09 9.03 3.49
N LEU A 15 4.23 8.57 4.00
CA LEU A 15 4.29 7.78 5.21
C LEU A 15 4.61 8.68 6.41
N VAL A 16 3.70 8.71 7.38
CA VAL A 16 3.90 9.42 8.65
C VAL A 16 4.28 8.42 9.73
N CYS A 17 5.51 8.51 10.24
CA CYS A 17 5.99 7.66 11.32
C CYS A 17 7.04 8.38 12.17
N ARG A 18 7.08 8.08 13.48
CA ARG A 18 8.00 8.73 14.45
C ARG A 18 7.98 10.28 14.39
N GLY A 19 6.81 10.85 14.10
CA GLY A 19 6.64 12.30 13.97
C GLY A 19 7.27 12.93 12.72
N LYS A 20 7.66 12.12 11.73
CA LYS A 20 8.18 12.57 10.44
C LYS A 20 7.27 12.11 9.30
N GLU A 21 7.22 12.92 8.25
CA GLU A 21 6.53 12.63 7.00
C GLU A 21 7.57 12.33 5.92
N ILE A 22 7.39 11.23 5.19
CA ILE A 22 8.31 10.77 4.16
C ILE A 22 7.51 10.43 2.90
N ALA A 23 7.83 11.08 1.79
CA ALA A 23 7.30 10.70 0.48
C ALA A 23 7.88 9.35 0.05
N VAL A 24 7.02 8.44 -0.40
CA VAL A 24 7.38 7.05 -0.72
C VAL A 24 6.62 6.58 -1.96
N GLU A 25 7.25 5.69 -2.73
CA GLU A 25 6.58 4.90 -3.78
C GLU A 25 6.19 3.55 -3.19
N VAL A 26 4.96 3.11 -3.40
CA VAL A 26 4.47 1.84 -2.87
C VAL A 26 3.72 1.02 -3.90
N LYS A 27 3.79 -0.31 -3.71
CA LYS A 27 3.01 -1.30 -4.45
C LYS A 27 2.22 -2.14 -3.47
N ILE A 28 0.90 -2.09 -3.53
CA ILE A 28 -0.02 -2.69 -2.55
C ILE A 28 -1.07 -3.55 -3.26
N LYS A 29 -1.40 -4.67 -2.62
CA LYS A 29 -2.51 -5.55 -2.95
C LYS A 29 -3.38 -5.76 -1.72
N GLY A 30 -4.68 -5.77 -1.91
CA GLY A 30 -5.67 -6.08 -0.91
C GLY A 30 -6.29 -7.47 -1.11
N TYR A 31 -6.81 -8.02 -0.03
CA TYR A 31 -7.59 -9.25 -0.04
C TYR A 31 -8.59 -9.27 1.13
N PHE A 32 -9.68 -10.00 0.95
CA PHE A 32 -10.59 -10.32 2.04
C PHE A 32 -10.08 -11.52 2.85
N GLN A 33 -10.03 -11.41 4.19
CA GLN A 33 -9.68 -12.53 5.09
C GLN A 33 -10.94 -13.18 5.66
N PRO A 34 -11.28 -14.40 5.24
CA PRO A 34 -12.48 -15.07 5.73
C PRO A 34 -12.44 -15.38 7.23
N LEU A 35 -11.25 -15.61 7.78
CA LEU A 35 -11.05 -16.04 9.16
C LEU A 35 -11.45 -14.97 10.18
N ASN A 36 -11.29 -13.69 9.82
CA ASN A 36 -11.54 -12.58 10.74
C ASN A 36 -12.52 -11.54 10.17
N GLY A 37 -12.99 -11.71 8.93
CA GLY A 37 -13.95 -10.81 8.28
C GLY A 37 -13.36 -9.46 7.89
N PHE A 38 -12.05 -9.26 7.97
CA PHE A 38 -11.41 -8.00 7.63
C PHE A 38 -10.85 -8.01 6.21
N TYR A 39 -11.01 -6.90 5.52
CA TYR A 39 -10.17 -6.61 4.36
C TYR A 39 -8.77 -6.26 4.86
N THR A 40 -7.75 -6.88 4.27
CA THR A 40 -6.35 -6.66 4.61
C THR A 40 -5.62 -6.23 3.37
N TRP A 41 -4.68 -5.31 3.50
CA TRP A 41 -3.85 -4.87 2.40
C TRP A 41 -2.39 -4.93 2.81
N TYR A 42 -1.53 -5.27 1.87
CA TYR A 42 -0.11 -5.44 2.10
C TYR A 42 0.67 -5.18 0.82
N GLY A 43 1.92 -4.80 0.99
CA GLY A 43 2.72 -4.33 -0.11
C GLY A 43 4.17 -4.13 0.25
N ARG A 44 4.89 -3.47 -0.65
CA ARG A 44 6.26 -3.02 -0.45
C ARG A 44 6.37 -1.53 -0.73
N ILE A 45 7.18 -0.88 0.08
CA ILE A 45 7.69 0.47 -0.15
C ILE A 45 9.00 0.30 -0.88
N ASP A 46 9.18 1.02 -1.99
CA ASP A 46 10.44 1.01 -2.73
C ASP A 46 11.58 1.59 -1.88
N LYS A 47 12.82 1.34 -2.33
CA LYS A 47 14.01 1.78 -1.61
C LYS A 47 13.95 3.29 -1.37
N ASN A 48 14.09 3.68 -0.10
CA ASN A 48 14.06 5.07 0.32
C ASN A 48 15.04 5.29 1.48
N ASP A 49 16.14 6.00 1.21
CA ASP A 49 17.23 6.20 2.18
C ASP A 49 16.77 7.00 3.41
N ALA A 50 15.81 7.91 3.26
CA ALA A 50 15.27 8.68 4.38
C ALA A 50 14.43 7.81 5.31
N LEU A 51 13.64 6.89 4.73
CA LEU A 51 12.89 5.89 5.47
C LEU A 51 13.82 4.91 6.17
N ASP A 52 14.85 4.43 5.48
CA ASP A 52 15.80 3.49 6.04
C ASP A 52 16.59 4.10 7.21
N ALA A 53 17.11 5.33 7.04
CA ALA A 53 17.77 6.05 8.13
C ALA A 53 16.84 6.30 9.32
N LEU A 54 15.53 6.51 9.08
CA LEU A 54 14.56 6.72 10.14
C LEU A 54 14.23 5.43 10.90
N LEU A 55 14.02 4.33 10.18
CA LEU A 55 13.52 3.08 10.77
C LEU A 55 14.66 2.17 11.25
N ALA A 56 15.78 2.15 10.55
CA ALA A 56 16.94 1.29 10.78
C ALA A 56 16.53 -0.18 10.94
N GLY A 57 15.68 -0.66 10.02
CA GLY A 57 15.12 -2.01 10.02
C GLY A 57 14.13 -2.31 11.13
N ARG A 58 13.73 -1.33 11.97
CA ARG A 58 12.81 -1.59 13.08
C ARG A 58 11.36 -1.49 12.63
N ARG A 59 10.61 -2.56 12.89
CA ARG A 59 9.15 -2.60 12.78
C ARG A 59 8.50 -1.41 13.49
N THR A 60 7.65 -0.66 12.77
CA THR A 60 7.11 0.63 13.21
C THR A 60 5.65 0.79 12.78
N VAL A 61 4.79 1.29 13.68
CA VAL A 61 3.44 1.73 13.36
C VAL A 61 3.51 3.08 12.66
N ALA A 62 2.76 3.24 11.57
CA ALA A 62 2.75 4.42 10.73
C ALA A 62 1.33 4.73 10.25
N VAL A 63 1.17 5.90 9.64
CA VAL A 63 -0.02 6.25 8.85
C VAL A 63 0.44 6.43 7.41
N PHE A 64 -0.16 5.68 6.49
CA PHE A 64 0.06 5.87 5.06
C PHE A 64 -1.06 6.74 4.49
N ILE A 65 -0.67 7.79 3.77
CA ILE A 65 -1.55 8.83 3.23
C ILE A 65 -1.37 8.88 1.72
N THR A 66 -2.48 8.85 0.99
CA THR A 66 -2.55 9.12 -0.45
C THR A 66 -3.48 10.32 -0.68
N PRO A 67 -3.62 10.82 -1.92
CA PRO A 67 -4.65 11.82 -2.22
C PRO A 67 -6.08 11.38 -1.88
N GLU A 68 -6.35 10.08 -1.88
CA GLU A 68 -7.70 9.49 -1.74
C GLU A 68 -8.05 9.15 -0.30
N GLY A 69 -7.06 8.99 0.58
CA GLY A 69 -7.33 8.66 1.96
C GLY A 69 -6.09 8.45 2.81
N ARG A 70 -6.32 7.97 4.03
CA ARG A 70 -5.25 7.61 4.96
C ARG A 70 -5.64 6.40 5.80
N ALA A 71 -4.66 5.57 6.13
CA ALA A 71 -4.87 4.38 6.94
C ALA A 71 -3.69 4.14 7.87
N GLU A 72 -3.98 3.68 9.09
CA GLU A 72 -2.94 3.13 9.96
C GLU A 72 -2.39 1.85 9.35
N CYS A 73 -1.08 1.72 9.43
CA CYS A 73 -0.37 0.60 8.87
C CYS A 73 0.84 0.25 9.73
N LEU A 74 1.37 -0.91 9.43
CA LEU A 74 2.60 -1.41 9.99
C LEU A 74 3.66 -1.47 8.90
N VAL A 75 4.78 -0.82 9.16
CA VAL A 75 6.01 -0.95 8.38
C VAL A 75 6.89 -2.01 9.04
N GLY A 76 7.16 -3.10 8.33
CA GLY A 76 7.95 -4.23 8.78
C GLY A 76 9.44 -4.09 8.43
N ASP A 77 10.11 -5.23 8.31
CA ASP A 77 11.54 -5.27 7.99
C ASP A 77 11.78 -5.07 6.48
N PRO A 78 12.95 -4.52 6.07
CA PRO A 78 13.35 -4.46 4.67
C PRO A 78 13.76 -5.83 4.14
N ASP A 79 13.62 -6.04 2.83
CA ASP A 79 14.22 -7.19 2.15
C ASP A 79 15.68 -6.94 1.73
N PHE A 80 16.29 -7.88 1.02
CA PHE A 80 17.65 -7.77 0.51
C PHE A 80 17.87 -6.63 -0.52
N TRP A 81 16.80 -5.91 -0.91
CA TRP A 81 16.83 -4.76 -1.81
C TRP A 81 16.43 -3.45 -1.11
N ASP A 82 16.44 -3.43 0.22
CA ASP A 82 16.08 -2.28 1.06
C ASP A 82 14.61 -1.83 0.90
N ARG A 83 13.72 -2.75 0.48
CA ARG A 83 12.28 -2.44 0.34
C ARG A 83 11.51 -2.87 1.57
N TYR A 84 10.91 -1.90 2.24
CA TYR A 84 10.18 -2.13 3.47
C TYR A 84 8.82 -2.78 3.20
N ARG A 85 8.45 -3.78 4.01
CA ARG A 85 7.09 -4.31 3.99
C ARG A 85 6.12 -3.29 4.58
N ILE A 86 4.97 -3.08 3.94
CA ILE A 86 3.85 -2.33 4.48
C ILE A 86 2.61 -3.22 4.56
N SER A 87 1.81 -3.09 5.61
CA SER A 87 0.56 -3.82 5.76
C SER A 87 -0.44 -3.08 6.65
N GLY A 88 -1.72 -3.18 6.35
CA GLY A 88 -2.79 -2.64 7.17
C GLY A 88 -4.08 -3.45 7.01
N THR A 89 -5.08 -3.08 7.80
CA THR A 89 -6.39 -3.73 7.83
C THR A 89 -7.50 -2.70 7.64
N SER A 90 -8.69 -3.17 7.26
CA SER A 90 -9.88 -2.36 6.97
C SER A 90 -9.77 -1.57 5.66
N ARG A 91 -10.41 -0.40 5.57
CA ARG A 91 -10.42 0.45 4.37
C ARG A 91 -8.98 0.85 4.01
N PRO A 92 -8.45 0.41 2.86
CA PRO A 92 -7.16 0.85 2.40
C PRO A 92 -7.20 2.35 2.09
N PRO A 93 -6.05 3.03 2.12
CA PRO A 93 -5.95 4.44 1.81
C PRO A 93 -5.91 4.68 0.29
N TYR A 94 -6.69 3.95 -0.50
CA TYR A 94 -6.85 4.15 -1.94
C TYR A 94 -8.28 3.79 -2.34
N HIS A 95 -8.70 4.25 -3.51
CA HIS A 95 -10.05 4.08 -4.02
C HIS A 95 -10.36 2.59 -4.20
N ILE A 96 -11.39 2.12 -3.50
CA ILE A 96 -12.02 0.84 -3.79
C ILE A 96 -13.29 1.15 -4.56
N PRO A 97 -13.51 0.53 -5.74
CA PRO A 97 -14.80 0.56 -6.42
C PRO A 97 -15.91 0.10 -5.47
N THR A 98 -16.90 0.95 -5.22
CA THR A 98 -18.02 0.62 -4.33
C THR A 98 -19.32 0.35 -5.07
N THR A 99 -19.32 0.52 -6.39
CA THR A 99 -20.46 0.26 -7.27
C THR A 99 -20.10 -0.77 -8.33
N LEU A 100 -21.11 -1.51 -8.81
CA LEU A 100 -20.92 -2.48 -9.90
C LEU A 100 -20.50 -1.78 -11.20
N GLU A 101 -21.03 -0.58 -11.45
CA GLU A 101 -20.70 0.26 -12.60
C GLU A 101 -19.22 0.66 -12.61
N GLU A 102 -18.62 0.98 -11.45
CA GLU A 102 -17.19 1.26 -11.33
C GLU A 102 -16.32 0.03 -11.61
N VAL A 103 -16.77 -1.17 -11.20
CA VAL A 103 -16.04 -2.43 -11.46
C VAL A 103 -16.06 -2.77 -12.95
N GLU A 104 -17.20 -2.60 -13.61
CA GLU A 104 -17.35 -2.84 -15.05
C GLU A 104 -16.47 -1.89 -15.87
N ALA A 105 -16.39 -0.60 -15.48
CA ALA A 105 -15.53 0.38 -16.15
C ALA A 105 -14.03 0.06 -16.04
N ILE A 106 -13.56 -0.45 -14.89
CA ILE A 106 -12.16 -0.88 -14.71
C ILE A 106 -11.87 -2.08 -15.62
N ALA A 107 -12.75 -3.08 -15.63
CA ALA A 107 -12.57 -4.29 -16.45
C ALA A 107 -12.56 -3.98 -17.97
N GLU A 108 -13.36 -3.03 -18.44
CA GLU A 108 -13.34 -2.59 -19.85
C GLU A 108 -12.05 -1.86 -20.21
N SER A 109 -11.49 -1.06 -19.29
CA SER A 109 -10.23 -0.35 -19.51
C SER A 109 -9.01 -1.28 -19.58
N GLU A 110 -9.03 -2.39 -18.85
CA GLU A 110 -7.99 -3.43 -18.88
C GLU A 110 -8.01 -4.26 -20.18
N HIS A 111 -9.17 -4.37 -20.86
CA HIS A 111 -9.32 -5.18 -22.07
C HIS A 111 -8.85 -4.47 -23.36
N HIS A 112 -8.51 -3.19 -23.29
CA HIS A 112 -8.14 -2.38 -24.46
C HIS A 112 -6.64 -2.01 -24.54
N SER A 113 -5.77 -2.66 -23.75
CA SER A 113 -4.31 -2.46 -23.77
C SER A 113 -3.54 -3.68 -24.27
#